data_AF-A0A5B7AZN3-F1
#
_entry.id   AF-A0A5B7AZN3-F1
#
_cell.length_a   1.000
_cell.length_b   1.000
_cell.length_c   1.000
_cell.angle_alpha   90.00
_cell.angle_beta   90.00
_cell.angle_gamma   90.00
#
_symmetry.space_group_name_H-M   'P 1'
#
loop_
_entity.id
_entity.type
_entity.pdbx_description
1 polymer ?
#
loop_
_entity_poly.entity_id
_entity_poly.type
_entity_poly.pdbx_seq_one_letter_code
_entity_poly.pdbx_strand_id
1 'polypeptide(L)'
;MGDSTGFLTYVCYFIFFLLVFVFLFVLGIIKGVIFSPFVFLVIAFGDIGVVIGLWPCHLVWSIYCIARTKKFDPYMKCILILTAPIPIALWTVVGIVGSVIMGIGYGFVWPVMETFRAISKEGVSIPMKLIKCFTDGTWSNVWGACTIVRDFADFSFHSYFSVMDGLLESEGEKPVELKVTQIPGCILCAILGVLVDVPFITLIVLYKAPILLFKGWHRLVQDLIGREGPFLETLCVPFAGLLILLWPVVVLVATFTGFVSSFFFGCYAAVVAYQESSTKRGLLYAVASVSLFDEYTNDFLYLREGSCFLSVPYNKLCSCGQPDLDTVRE
;
A
#
# COMPACT_ATOMS: atom_id res chain seq x y z
N MET A 1 17.67 -47.63 -24.63
CA MET A 1 16.32 -48.08 -24.23
C MET A 1 16.14 -47.97 -22.71
N GLY A 2 16.58 -46.86 -22.09
CA GLY A 2 16.62 -46.70 -20.63
C GLY A 2 16.22 -45.30 -20.12
N ASP A 3 15.60 -44.48 -20.98
CA ASP A 3 15.22 -43.09 -20.65
C ASP A 3 13.69 -42.89 -20.50
N SER A 4 12.91 -43.75 -21.15
CA SER A 4 11.44 -43.69 -21.13
C SER A 4 10.83 -44.03 -19.76
N THR A 5 11.47 -44.91 -18.97
CA THR A 5 10.97 -45.31 -17.64
C THR A 5 11.16 -44.20 -16.60
N GLY A 6 12.26 -43.45 -16.70
CA GLY A 6 12.52 -42.27 -15.86
C GLY A 6 11.53 -41.16 -16.18
N PHE A 7 11.36 -40.83 -17.46
CA PHE A 7 10.40 -39.82 -17.91
C PHE A 7 8.97 -40.14 -17.48
N LEU A 8 8.50 -41.38 -17.66
CA LEU A 8 7.15 -41.80 -17.24
C LEU A 8 6.95 -41.64 -15.72
N THR A 9 7.98 -41.94 -14.93
CA THR A 9 7.94 -41.82 -13.48
C THR A 9 7.82 -40.35 -13.05
N TYR A 10 8.58 -39.43 -13.67
CA TYR A 10 8.44 -37.99 -13.44
C TYR A 10 7.07 -37.46 -13.83
N VAL A 11 6.51 -37.91 -14.97
CA VAL A 11 5.15 -37.54 -15.39
C VAL A 11 4.11 -38.01 -14.37
N CYS A 12 4.24 -39.24 -13.85
CA CYS A 12 3.35 -39.74 -12.80
C CYS A 12 3.45 -38.92 -11.50
N TYR A 13 4.67 -38.55 -11.07
CA TYR A 13 4.85 -37.67 -9.90
C TYR A 13 4.25 -36.28 -10.12
N PHE A 14 4.40 -35.72 -11.31
CA PHE A 14 3.82 -34.44 -11.67
C PHE A 14 2.29 -34.47 -11.64
N ILE A 15 1.66 -35.50 -12.21
CA ILE A 15 0.20 -35.67 -12.19
C ILE A 15 -0.31 -35.82 -10.75
N PHE A 16 0.37 -36.64 -9.93
CA PHE A 16 0.01 -36.81 -8.53
C PHE A 16 0.15 -35.49 -7.74
N PHE A 17 1.24 -34.76 -7.94
CA PHE A 17 1.47 -33.45 -7.35
C PHE A 17 0.36 -32.46 -7.74
N LEU A 18 0.01 -32.39 -9.02
CA LEU A 18 -1.04 -31.51 -9.52
C LEU A 18 -2.39 -31.85 -8.85
N LEU A 19 -2.71 -33.13 -8.72
CA LEU A 19 -3.95 -33.58 -8.07
C LEU A 19 -3.98 -33.16 -6.59
N VAL A 20 -2.87 -33.32 -5.87
CA VAL A 20 -2.74 -32.83 -4.49
C VAL A 20 -2.88 -31.31 -4.45
N PHE A 21 -2.19 -30.57 -5.32
CA PHE A 21 -2.28 -29.12 -5.40
C PHE A 21 -3.73 -28.64 -5.59
N VAL A 22 -4.44 -29.21 -6.55
CA VAL A 22 -5.85 -28.88 -6.82
C VAL A 22 -6.73 -29.22 -5.63
N PHE A 23 -6.51 -30.37 -4.99
CA PHE A 23 -7.23 -30.73 -3.77
C PHE A 23 -7.03 -29.71 -2.65
N LEU A 24 -5.78 -29.28 -2.40
CA LEU A 24 -5.47 -28.27 -1.40
C LEU A 24 -6.06 -26.90 -1.74
N PHE A 25 -6.03 -26.53 -3.00
CA PHE A 25 -6.62 -25.29 -3.48
C PHE A 25 -8.14 -25.27 -3.26
N VAL A 26 -8.83 -26.35 -3.63
CA VAL A 26 -10.28 -26.50 -3.42
C VAL A 26 -10.61 -26.51 -1.92
N LEU A 27 -9.82 -27.24 -1.10
CA LEU A 27 -10.00 -27.24 0.35
C LEU A 27 -9.82 -25.84 0.96
N GLY A 28 -8.79 -25.12 0.50
CA GLY A 28 -8.55 -23.73 0.87
C GLY A 28 -9.71 -22.82 0.51
N ILE A 29 -10.26 -22.95 -0.71
CA ILE A 29 -11.44 -22.20 -1.16
C ILE A 29 -12.65 -22.50 -0.27
N ILE A 30 -12.93 -23.78 0.01
CA ILE A 30 -14.06 -24.17 0.87
C ILE A 30 -13.93 -23.53 2.25
N LYS A 31 -12.73 -23.60 2.85
CA LYS A 31 -12.45 -22.96 4.15
C LYS A 31 -12.59 -21.44 4.06
N GLY A 32 -12.06 -20.83 3.01
CA GLY A 32 -12.21 -19.41 2.73
C GLY A 32 -13.67 -18.99 2.66
N VAL A 33 -14.50 -19.69 1.89
CA VAL A 33 -15.94 -19.39 1.75
C VAL A 33 -16.69 -19.56 3.07
N ILE A 34 -16.36 -20.57 3.86
CA ILE A 34 -17.03 -20.83 5.15
C ILE A 34 -16.63 -19.80 6.22
N PHE A 35 -15.35 -19.48 6.34
CA PHE A 35 -14.84 -18.63 7.43
C PHE A 35 -14.76 -17.13 7.08
N SER A 36 -14.71 -16.77 5.79
CA SER A 36 -14.66 -15.37 5.34
C SER A 36 -15.81 -14.52 5.86
N PRO A 37 -17.09 -14.98 5.88
CA PRO A 37 -18.18 -14.21 6.46
C PRO A 37 -17.96 -13.87 7.93
N PHE A 38 -17.51 -14.83 8.75
CA PHE A 38 -17.24 -14.60 10.17
C PHE A 38 -16.11 -13.60 10.39
N VAL A 39 -15.02 -13.74 9.64
CA VAL A 39 -13.87 -12.84 9.68
C VAL A 39 -14.26 -11.43 9.24
N PHE A 40 -15.03 -11.32 8.16
CA PHE A 40 -15.57 -10.06 7.68
C PHE A 40 -16.43 -9.39 8.75
N LEU A 41 -17.32 -10.12 9.43
CA LEU A 41 -18.15 -9.55 10.50
C LEU A 41 -17.30 -9.06 11.68
N VAL A 42 -16.28 -9.80 12.10
CA VAL A 42 -15.37 -9.39 13.18
C VAL A 42 -14.65 -8.08 12.81
N ILE A 43 -14.06 -8.02 11.61
CA ILE A 43 -13.34 -6.82 11.15
C ILE A 43 -14.30 -5.65 10.96
N ALA A 44 -15.42 -5.86 10.27
CA ALA A 44 -16.39 -4.81 10.00
C ALA A 44 -16.96 -4.20 11.29
N PHE A 45 -17.46 -5.02 12.22
CA PHE A 45 -18.02 -4.49 13.47
C PHE A 45 -16.95 -3.95 14.41
N GLY A 46 -15.78 -4.60 14.46
CA GLY A 46 -14.65 -4.13 15.24
C GLY A 46 -14.20 -2.74 14.80
N ASP A 47 -13.90 -2.59 13.52
CA ASP A 47 -13.39 -1.33 12.96
C ASP A 47 -14.47 -0.23 12.99
N ILE A 48 -15.75 -0.56 12.72
CA ILE A 48 -16.85 0.41 12.89
C ILE A 48 -16.92 0.88 14.34
N GLY A 49 -16.78 -0.03 15.32
CA GLY A 49 -16.74 0.32 16.73
C GLY A 49 -15.58 1.25 17.08
N VAL A 50 -14.39 0.97 16.56
CA VAL A 50 -13.20 1.81 16.73
C VAL A 50 -13.42 3.20 16.10
N VAL A 51 -13.92 3.26 14.87
CA VAL A 51 -14.16 4.52 14.15
C VAL A 51 -15.20 5.36 14.89
N ILE A 52 -16.36 4.80 15.24
CA ILE A 52 -17.43 5.53 15.95
C ILE A 52 -16.95 6.00 17.34
N GLY A 53 -16.21 5.15 18.06
CA GLY A 53 -15.72 5.46 19.40
C GLY A 53 -14.63 6.55 19.39
N LEU A 54 -13.70 6.50 18.44
CA LEU A 54 -12.59 7.46 18.36
C LEU A 54 -12.98 8.76 17.65
N TRP A 55 -13.99 8.76 16.79
CA TRP A 55 -14.42 9.95 16.04
C TRP A 55 -14.65 11.21 16.91
N PRO A 56 -15.45 11.17 18.00
CA PRO A 56 -15.64 12.33 18.85
C PRO A 56 -14.34 12.72 19.58
N CYS A 57 -13.54 11.74 20.01
CA CYS A 57 -12.26 11.98 20.68
C CYS A 57 -11.28 12.70 19.74
N HIS A 58 -11.15 12.22 18.49
CA HIS A 58 -10.34 12.83 17.45
C HIS A 58 -10.80 14.26 17.14
N LEU A 59 -12.11 14.48 17.00
CA LEU A 59 -12.66 15.81 16.74
C LEU A 59 -12.38 16.81 17.86
N VAL A 60 -12.66 16.42 19.11
CA VAL A 60 -12.44 17.28 20.28
C VAL A 60 -10.95 17.55 20.49
N TRP A 61 -10.10 16.51 20.40
CA TRP A 61 -8.65 16.66 20.54
C TRP A 61 -8.06 17.54 19.45
N SER A 62 -8.52 17.38 18.20
CA SER A 62 -8.15 18.26 17.08
C SER A 62 -8.42 19.72 17.37
N ILE A 63 -9.66 20.05 17.74
CA ILE A 63 -10.08 21.42 18.01
C ILE A 63 -9.27 21.98 19.19
N TYR A 64 -9.04 21.18 20.23
CA TYR A 64 -8.23 21.56 21.39
C TYR A 64 -6.79 21.90 21.00
N CYS A 65 -6.10 21.00 20.29
CA CYS A 65 -4.70 21.22 19.88
C CYS A 65 -4.56 22.41 18.93
N ILE A 66 -5.47 22.57 17.96
CA ILE A 66 -5.48 23.72 17.03
C ILE A 66 -5.72 25.03 17.78
N ALA A 67 -6.61 25.05 18.77
CA ALA A 67 -6.85 26.25 19.58
C ALA A 67 -5.62 26.63 20.43
N ARG A 68 -4.95 25.64 21.01
CA ARG A 68 -3.85 25.83 21.97
C ARG A 68 -2.49 26.03 21.34
N THR A 69 -2.24 25.49 20.14
CA THR A 69 -0.93 25.62 19.49
C THR A 69 -0.54 27.09 19.26
N LYS A 70 0.75 27.39 19.43
CA LYS A 70 1.35 28.69 19.11
C LYS A 70 1.78 28.80 17.64
N LYS A 71 1.68 27.69 16.89
CA LYS A 71 2.14 27.60 15.49
C LYS A 71 1.28 28.36 14.50
N PHE A 72 0.01 28.64 14.83
CA PHE A 72 -0.95 29.25 13.91
C PHE A 72 -1.43 30.62 14.40
N ASP A 73 -1.63 31.55 13.47
CA ASP A 73 -2.26 32.85 13.71
C ASP A 73 -3.78 32.69 13.97
N PRO A 74 -4.49 33.61 14.67
CA PRO A 74 -5.91 33.46 15.00
C PRO A 74 -6.83 33.20 13.79
N TYR A 75 -6.55 33.82 12.64
CA TYR A 75 -7.31 33.57 11.42
C TYR A 75 -7.14 32.12 10.92
N MET A 76 -5.91 31.59 11.00
CA MET A 76 -5.63 30.19 10.64
C MET A 76 -6.30 29.20 11.57
N LYS A 77 -6.29 29.49 12.87
CA LYS A 77 -6.99 28.67 13.85
C LYS A 77 -8.48 28.59 13.54
N CYS A 78 -9.12 29.71 13.20
CA CYS A 78 -10.53 29.75 12.85
C CYS A 78 -10.84 28.88 11.63
N ILE A 79 -10.05 28.99 10.56
CA ILE A 79 -10.22 28.19 9.33
C ILE A 79 -9.96 26.71 9.61
N LEU A 80 -8.90 26.36 10.35
CA LEU A 80 -8.55 24.98 10.66
C LEU A 80 -9.60 24.32 11.56
N ILE A 81 -10.14 25.05 12.55
CA ILE A 81 -11.24 24.54 13.40
C ILE A 81 -12.49 24.31 12.56
N LEU A 82 -12.83 25.23 11.64
CA LEU A 82 -13.98 25.08 10.76
C LEU A 82 -13.82 23.92 9.77
N THR A 83 -12.60 23.69 9.28
CA THR A 83 -12.31 22.64 8.28
C THR A 83 -11.92 21.31 8.90
N ALA A 84 -11.55 21.23 10.19
CA ALA A 84 -11.16 20.01 10.91
C ALA A 84 -12.16 18.84 10.79
N PRO A 85 -13.50 19.03 10.74
CA PRO A 85 -14.43 17.93 10.51
C PRO A 85 -14.23 17.22 9.17
N ILE A 86 -13.73 17.91 8.14
CA ILE A 86 -13.55 17.36 6.78
C ILE A 86 -12.50 16.24 6.73
N PRO A 87 -11.23 16.43 7.16
CA PRO A 87 -10.24 15.36 7.15
C PRO A 87 -10.60 14.22 8.12
N ILE A 88 -11.29 14.51 9.23
CA ILE A 88 -11.76 13.48 10.17
C ILE A 88 -12.87 12.64 9.51
N ALA A 89 -13.80 13.25 8.80
CA ALA A 89 -14.80 12.54 8.02
C ALA A 89 -14.16 11.74 6.87
N LEU A 90 -13.18 12.30 6.16
CA LEU A 90 -12.46 11.60 5.10
C LEU A 90 -11.72 10.36 5.65
N TRP A 91 -11.05 10.49 6.78
CA TRP A 91 -10.41 9.38 7.49
C TRP A 91 -11.41 8.24 7.79
N THR A 92 -12.65 8.57 8.21
CA THR A 92 -13.66 7.52 8.46
C THR A 92 -14.05 6.75 7.21
N VAL A 93 -14.18 7.44 6.07
CA VAL A 93 -14.50 6.80 4.78
C VAL A 93 -13.36 5.89 4.36
N VAL A 94 -12.12 6.37 4.45
CA VAL A 94 -10.92 5.58 4.13
C VAL A 94 -10.82 4.37 5.05
N GLY A 95 -11.08 4.53 6.36
CA GLY A 95 -11.13 3.45 7.34
C GLY A 95 -12.15 2.38 6.94
N ILE A 96 -13.40 2.77 6.69
CA ILE A 96 -14.48 1.82 6.30
C ILE A 96 -14.13 1.08 5.01
N VAL A 97 -13.68 1.79 3.96
CA VAL A 97 -13.30 1.17 2.69
C VAL A 97 -12.12 0.21 2.88
N GLY A 98 -11.12 0.62 3.64
CA GLY A 98 -9.96 -0.20 4.00
C GLY A 98 -10.37 -1.47 4.74
N SER A 99 -11.26 -1.37 5.73
CA SER A 99 -11.79 -2.51 6.51
C SER A 99 -12.55 -3.51 5.64
N VAL A 100 -13.35 -3.02 4.67
CA VAL A 100 -14.06 -3.91 3.74
C VAL A 100 -13.08 -4.67 2.85
N ILE A 101 -12.10 -3.97 2.27
CA ILE A 101 -11.06 -4.58 1.43
C ILE A 101 -10.25 -5.58 2.24
N MET A 102 -9.84 -5.21 3.45
CA MET A 102 -9.08 -6.06 4.36
C MET A 102 -9.90 -7.29 4.78
N GLY A 103 -11.16 -7.13 5.15
CA GLY A 103 -12.02 -8.23 5.57
C GLY A 103 -12.26 -9.26 4.46
N ILE A 104 -12.49 -8.80 3.23
CA ILE A 104 -12.63 -9.69 2.07
C ILE A 104 -11.28 -10.37 1.75
N GLY A 105 -10.21 -9.58 1.65
CA GLY A 105 -8.88 -10.06 1.29
C GLY A 105 -8.33 -11.04 2.31
N TYR A 106 -8.21 -10.63 3.57
CA TYR A 106 -7.71 -11.46 4.67
C TYR A 106 -8.62 -12.68 4.91
N GLY A 107 -9.94 -12.47 4.95
CA GLY A 107 -10.92 -13.52 5.22
C GLY A 107 -10.86 -14.67 4.21
N PHE A 108 -10.59 -14.38 2.93
CA PHE A 108 -10.53 -15.40 1.87
C PHE A 108 -9.11 -15.91 1.59
N VAL A 109 -8.12 -15.02 1.50
CA VAL A 109 -6.75 -15.39 1.11
C VAL A 109 -6.03 -16.13 2.24
N TRP A 110 -6.24 -15.74 3.50
CA TRP A 110 -5.51 -16.34 4.63
C TRP A 110 -5.81 -17.84 4.83
N PRO A 111 -7.07 -18.32 4.80
CA PRO A 111 -7.36 -19.76 4.87
C PRO A 111 -6.75 -20.56 3.74
N VAL A 112 -6.74 -20.02 2.51
CA VAL A 112 -6.10 -20.65 1.36
C VAL A 112 -4.60 -20.77 1.63
N MET A 113 -3.92 -19.69 2.02
CA MET A 113 -2.49 -19.71 2.32
C MET A 113 -2.12 -20.70 3.44
N GLU A 114 -2.91 -20.77 4.51
CA GLU A 114 -2.65 -21.69 5.63
C GLU A 114 -2.83 -23.17 5.25
N THR A 115 -3.71 -23.51 4.29
CA THR A 115 -3.80 -24.90 3.80
C THR A 115 -2.50 -25.39 3.13
N PHE A 116 -1.88 -24.52 2.32
CA PHE A 116 -0.61 -24.81 1.67
C PHE A 116 0.55 -24.78 2.67
N ARG A 117 0.53 -23.83 3.61
CA ARG A 117 1.53 -23.72 4.68
C ARG A 117 1.52 -24.91 5.63
N ALA A 118 0.34 -25.47 5.95
CA ALA A 118 0.22 -26.62 6.84
C ALA A 118 0.98 -27.85 6.29
N ILE A 119 1.01 -28.01 4.98
CA ILE A 119 1.70 -29.12 4.30
C ILE A 119 3.18 -28.85 4.10
N SER A 120 3.55 -27.57 3.93
CA SER A 120 4.96 -27.15 3.79
C SER A 120 5.77 -27.21 5.09
N LYS A 121 5.13 -27.41 6.27
CA LYS A 121 5.83 -27.51 7.56
C LYS A 121 6.72 -28.76 7.62
N GLU A 122 8.04 -28.55 7.71
CA GLU A 122 9.04 -29.60 7.90
C GLU A 122 8.97 -30.22 9.31
N GLY A 123 9.41 -31.48 9.46
CA GLY A 123 9.50 -32.17 10.75
C GLY A 123 8.18 -32.66 11.36
N VAL A 124 7.04 -32.49 10.69
CA VAL A 124 5.72 -32.95 11.16
C VAL A 124 5.31 -34.27 10.47
N SER A 125 4.74 -35.20 11.22
CA SER A 125 4.23 -36.47 10.69
C SER A 125 3.08 -36.27 9.69
N ILE A 126 2.96 -37.14 8.69
CA ILE A 126 1.91 -37.09 7.65
C ILE A 126 0.49 -36.95 8.23
N PRO A 127 0.05 -37.75 9.23
CA PRO A 127 -1.31 -37.61 9.78
C PRO A 127 -1.52 -36.24 10.45
N MET A 128 -0.50 -35.71 11.13
CA MET A 128 -0.58 -34.40 11.77
C MET A 128 -0.61 -33.26 10.74
N LYS A 129 0.08 -33.41 9.60
CA LYS A 129 -0.02 -32.48 8.46
C LYS A 129 -1.43 -32.43 7.88
N LEU A 130 -2.08 -33.58 7.71
CA LEU A 130 -3.46 -33.64 7.24
C LEU A 130 -4.42 -32.96 8.22
N ILE A 131 -4.31 -33.26 9.52
CA ILE A 131 -5.12 -32.60 10.55
C ILE A 131 -4.94 -31.08 10.48
N LYS A 132 -3.69 -30.60 10.47
CA LYS A 132 -3.38 -29.16 10.35
C LYS A 132 -3.89 -28.55 9.05
N CYS A 133 -3.86 -29.28 7.94
CA CYS A 133 -4.42 -28.80 6.68
C CYS A 133 -5.92 -28.51 6.79
N PHE A 134 -6.67 -29.31 7.56
CA PHE A 134 -8.09 -29.04 7.82
C PHE A 134 -8.30 -27.96 8.90
N THR A 135 -7.47 -27.91 9.95
CA THR A 135 -7.70 -27.03 11.11
C THR A 135 -7.04 -25.66 11.01
N ASP A 136 -5.81 -25.54 10.50
CA ASP A 136 -5.06 -24.27 10.43
C ASP A 136 -5.77 -23.31 9.46
N GLY A 137 -5.93 -22.04 9.81
CA GLY A 137 -6.66 -21.06 8.97
C GLY A 137 -8.19 -21.13 9.09
N THR A 138 -8.73 -21.86 10.06
CA THR A 138 -10.17 -21.84 10.43
C THR A 138 -10.43 -20.83 11.56
N TRP A 139 -10.58 -21.30 12.79
CA TRP A 139 -10.79 -20.45 13.97
C TRP A 139 -9.59 -19.54 14.27
N SER A 140 -8.39 -19.96 13.89
CA SER A 140 -7.19 -19.11 13.96
C SER A 140 -7.31 -17.86 13.07
N ASN A 141 -8.06 -17.94 11.96
CA ASN A 141 -8.32 -16.78 11.09
C ASN A 141 -9.24 -15.77 11.78
N VAL A 142 -10.24 -16.25 12.51
CA VAL A 142 -11.15 -15.41 13.31
C VAL A 142 -10.40 -14.72 14.45
N TRP A 143 -9.51 -15.43 15.15
CA TRP A 143 -8.64 -14.80 16.14
C TRP A 143 -7.68 -13.79 15.52
N GLY A 144 -7.13 -14.09 14.33
CA GLY A 144 -6.33 -13.16 13.56
C GLY A 144 -7.10 -11.89 13.19
N ALA A 145 -8.39 -12.02 12.87
CA ALA A 145 -9.29 -10.89 12.63
C ALA A 145 -9.42 -9.98 13.87
N CYS A 146 -9.54 -10.55 15.08
CA CYS A 146 -9.53 -9.77 16.32
C CYS A 146 -8.21 -9.01 16.52
N THR A 147 -7.08 -9.64 16.16
CA THR A 147 -5.76 -8.97 16.20
C THR A 147 -5.71 -7.81 15.20
N ILE A 148 -6.23 -7.98 13.98
CA ILE A 148 -6.30 -6.89 12.98
C ILE A 148 -7.09 -5.70 13.52
N VAL A 149 -8.27 -5.94 14.12
CA VAL A 149 -9.08 -4.87 14.73
C VAL A 149 -8.32 -4.18 15.85
N ARG A 150 -7.61 -4.93 16.69
CA ARG A 150 -6.79 -4.37 17.77
C ARG A 150 -5.65 -3.52 17.23
N ASP A 151 -4.95 -4.00 16.21
CA ASP A 151 -3.83 -3.28 15.59
C ASP A 151 -4.34 -1.99 14.90
N PHE A 152 -5.54 -2.04 14.28
CA PHE A 152 -6.21 -0.85 13.74
C PHE A 152 -6.60 0.15 14.84
N ALA A 153 -7.10 -0.33 15.97
CA ALA A 153 -7.42 0.50 17.14
C ALA A 153 -6.15 1.16 17.71
N ASP A 154 -5.09 0.39 17.91
CA ASP A 154 -3.80 0.88 18.43
C ASP A 154 -3.18 1.92 17.48
N PHE A 155 -3.19 1.66 16.17
CA PHE A 155 -2.75 2.64 15.16
C PHE A 155 -3.59 3.92 15.22
N SER A 156 -4.92 3.79 15.23
CA SER A 156 -5.83 4.94 15.25
C SER A 156 -5.73 5.77 16.53
N PHE A 157 -5.38 5.13 17.66
CA PHE A 157 -5.18 5.80 18.93
C PHE A 157 -3.79 6.42 19.03
N HIS A 158 -2.72 5.69 18.71
CA HIS A 158 -1.37 6.20 18.91
C HIS A 158 -0.92 7.16 17.81
N SER A 159 -1.14 6.82 16.54
CA SER A 159 -0.65 7.65 15.43
C SER A 159 -1.37 8.99 15.36
N TYR A 160 -2.69 9.01 15.60
CA TYR A 160 -3.45 10.25 15.56
C TYR A 160 -3.04 11.21 16.68
N PHE A 161 -3.04 10.73 17.92
CA PHE A 161 -2.73 11.58 19.07
C PHE A 161 -1.26 12.05 19.03
N SER A 162 -0.32 11.19 18.61
CA SER A 162 1.08 11.56 18.41
C SER A 162 1.25 12.74 17.44
N VAL A 163 0.55 12.72 16.29
CA VAL A 163 0.57 13.83 15.33
C VAL A 163 -0.01 15.12 15.94
N MET A 164 -1.10 15.00 16.69
CA MET A 164 -1.75 16.14 17.33
C MET A 164 -0.93 16.73 18.48
N ASP A 165 -0.21 15.89 19.23
CA ASP A 165 0.66 16.30 20.33
C ASP A 165 1.91 17.01 19.78
N GLY A 166 2.44 16.56 18.63
CA GLY A 166 3.50 17.27 17.93
C GLY A 166 3.14 18.71 17.52
N LEU A 167 1.85 19.03 17.34
CA LEU A 167 1.40 20.41 17.11
C LEU A 167 1.43 21.27 18.38
N LEU A 168 1.34 20.67 19.57
CA LEU A 168 1.45 21.36 20.85
C LEU A 168 2.91 21.60 21.24
N GLU A 169 3.79 20.64 20.96
CA GLU A 169 5.21 20.67 21.32
C GLU A 169 6.06 21.64 20.49
N SER A 170 5.53 22.21 19.39
CA SER A 170 6.27 23.13 18.50
C SER A 170 6.53 24.52 19.10
N GLU A 171 6.73 24.62 20.41
CA GLU A 171 7.02 25.86 21.14
C GLU A 171 8.37 26.44 20.67
N GLY A 172 8.33 27.52 19.88
CA GLY A 172 9.53 28.27 19.46
C GLY A 172 9.66 28.50 17.95
N GLU A 173 8.83 27.85 17.12
CA GLU A 173 8.76 28.15 15.69
C GLU A 173 8.00 29.45 15.44
N LYS A 174 8.43 30.23 14.44
CA LYS A 174 7.68 31.41 13.99
C LYS A 174 6.28 30.96 13.56
N PRO A 175 5.22 31.68 13.96
CA PRO A 175 3.86 31.31 13.59
C PRO A 175 3.72 31.27 12.06
N VAL A 176 3.11 30.20 11.54
CA VAL A 176 2.81 30.04 10.12
C VAL A 176 1.69 31.01 9.77
N GLU A 177 2.06 32.12 9.14
CA GLU A 177 1.12 33.10 8.61
C GLU A 177 0.46 32.57 7.33
N LEU A 178 -0.88 32.71 7.24
CA LEU A 178 -1.61 32.37 6.02
C LEU A 178 -1.35 33.42 4.95
N LYS A 179 -0.55 33.07 3.95
CA LYS A 179 -0.40 33.91 2.76
C LYS A 179 -1.59 33.68 1.84
N VAL A 180 -2.69 34.39 2.10
CA VAL A 180 -3.94 34.32 1.30
C VAL A 180 -3.68 34.56 -0.19
N THR A 181 -2.70 35.42 -0.50
CA THR A 181 -2.24 35.70 -1.86
C THR A 181 -1.70 34.47 -2.61
N GLN A 182 -1.30 33.40 -1.90
CA GLN A 182 -0.73 32.19 -2.48
C GLN A 182 -1.77 31.08 -2.72
N ILE A 183 -2.96 31.20 -2.13
CA ILE A 183 -4.04 30.20 -2.26
C ILE A 183 -4.43 29.96 -3.73
N PRO A 184 -4.62 31.00 -4.58
CA PRO A 184 -4.93 30.79 -6.00
C PRO A 184 -3.83 30.01 -6.73
N GLY A 185 -2.56 30.27 -6.39
CA GLY A 185 -1.42 29.53 -6.94
C GLY A 185 -1.41 28.06 -6.51
N CYS A 186 -1.75 27.78 -5.25
CA CYS A 186 -1.84 26.41 -4.75
C CYS A 186 -2.96 25.62 -5.45
N ILE A 187 -4.13 26.23 -5.65
CA ILE A 187 -5.26 25.62 -6.38
C ILE A 187 -4.85 25.32 -7.83
N LEU A 188 -4.19 26.27 -8.50
CA LEU A 188 -3.66 26.06 -9.85
C LEU A 188 -2.67 24.90 -9.91
N CYS A 189 -1.74 24.80 -8.94
CA CYS A 189 -0.78 23.71 -8.85
C CYS A 189 -1.46 22.35 -8.60
N ALA A 190 -2.50 22.26 -7.76
CA ALA A 190 -3.27 21.02 -7.58
C ALA A 190 -3.94 20.57 -8.88
N ILE A 191 -4.62 21.48 -9.59
CA ILE A 191 -5.33 21.15 -10.83
C ILE A 191 -4.34 20.70 -11.91
N LEU A 192 -3.27 21.47 -12.14
CA LEU A 192 -2.25 21.12 -13.13
C LEU A 192 -1.47 19.87 -12.73
N GLY A 193 -1.19 19.69 -11.44
CA GLY A 193 -0.55 18.49 -10.90
C GLY A 193 -1.36 17.24 -11.18
N VAL A 194 -2.66 17.24 -10.86
CA VAL A 194 -3.55 16.10 -11.18
C VAL A 194 -3.67 15.90 -12.69
N LEU A 195 -3.76 16.98 -13.47
CA LEU A 195 -3.87 16.91 -14.94
C LEU A 195 -2.62 16.30 -15.60
N VAL A 196 -1.44 16.44 -14.99
CA VAL A 196 -0.19 15.83 -15.45
C VAL A 196 -0.02 14.44 -14.84
N ASP A 197 -0.08 14.30 -13.52
CA ASP A 197 0.25 13.05 -12.83
C ASP A 197 -0.70 11.92 -13.20
N VAL A 198 -2.02 12.17 -13.27
CA VAL A 198 -3.00 11.11 -13.59
C VAL A 198 -2.70 10.44 -14.94
N PRO A 199 -2.61 11.14 -16.08
CA PRO A 199 -2.32 10.48 -17.34
C PRO A 199 -0.91 9.87 -17.38
N PHE A 200 0.13 10.59 -16.96
CA PHE A 200 1.51 10.12 -17.10
C PHE A 200 1.84 8.93 -16.16
N ILE A 201 1.45 9.00 -14.89
CA ILE A 201 1.64 7.88 -13.95
C ILE A 201 0.83 6.67 -14.39
N THR A 202 -0.42 6.86 -14.85
CA THR A 202 -1.23 5.75 -15.38
C THR A 202 -0.55 5.08 -16.57
N LEU A 203 0.00 5.84 -17.51
CA LEU A 203 0.73 5.30 -18.66
C LEU A 203 1.99 4.53 -18.22
N ILE A 204 2.77 5.06 -17.27
CA ILE A 204 3.94 4.38 -16.71
C ILE A 204 3.54 3.04 -16.09
N VAL A 205 2.50 3.04 -15.26
CA VAL A 205 2.03 1.84 -14.56
C VAL A 205 1.50 0.81 -15.56
N LEU A 206 0.74 1.22 -16.58
CA LEU A 206 0.26 0.32 -17.63
C LEU A 206 1.40 -0.26 -18.48
N TYR A 207 2.43 0.55 -18.78
CA TYR A 207 3.63 0.10 -19.49
C TYR A 207 4.46 -0.88 -18.66
N LYS A 208 4.58 -0.64 -17.35
CA LYS A 208 5.38 -1.47 -16.43
C LYS A 208 4.64 -2.70 -15.92
N ALA A 209 3.32 -2.74 -15.99
CA ALA A 209 2.51 -3.90 -15.61
C ALA A 209 2.94 -5.22 -16.29
N PRO A 210 3.11 -5.29 -17.63
CA PRO A 210 3.61 -6.52 -18.26
C PRO A 210 5.04 -6.86 -17.83
N ILE A 211 5.91 -5.87 -17.61
CA ILE A 211 7.28 -6.09 -17.14
C ILE A 211 7.27 -6.71 -15.74
N LEU A 212 6.48 -6.17 -14.82
CA LEU A 212 6.26 -6.71 -13.48
C LEU A 212 5.72 -8.14 -13.53
N LEU A 213 4.76 -8.40 -14.42
CA LEU A 213 4.17 -9.72 -14.61
C LEU A 213 5.23 -10.74 -15.02
N PHE A 214 5.92 -10.51 -16.14
CA PHE A 214 6.90 -11.46 -16.68
C PHE A 214 8.13 -11.61 -15.78
N LYS A 215 8.66 -10.51 -15.24
CA LYS A 215 9.84 -10.56 -14.36
C LYS A 215 9.53 -11.24 -13.04
N GLY A 216 8.37 -10.96 -12.46
CA GLY A 216 7.93 -11.61 -11.23
C GLY A 216 7.68 -13.09 -11.44
N TRP A 217 7.01 -13.48 -12.53
CA TRP A 217 6.87 -14.89 -12.88
C TRP A 217 8.21 -15.57 -13.11
N HIS A 218 9.14 -14.94 -13.85
CA HIS A 218 10.45 -15.52 -14.08
C HIS A 218 11.20 -15.77 -12.77
N ARG A 219 11.18 -14.81 -11.84
CA ARG A 219 11.79 -14.97 -10.51
C ARG A 219 11.11 -16.07 -9.69
N LEU A 220 9.78 -16.08 -9.62
CA LEU A 220 9.05 -17.10 -8.87
C LEU A 220 9.27 -18.52 -9.44
N VAL A 221 9.40 -18.64 -10.77
CA VAL A 221 9.75 -19.91 -11.43
C VAL A 221 11.21 -20.29 -11.17
N GLN A 222 12.14 -19.33 -11.17
CA GLN A 222 13.54 -19.59 -10.78
C GLN A 222 13.66 -20.01 -9.32
N ASP A 223 12.91 -19.40 -8.40
CA ASP A 223 12.87 -19.78 -6.99
C ASP A 223 12.28 -21.19 -6.80
N LEU A 224 11.36 -21.59 -7.68
CA LEU A 224 10.81 -22.94 -7.72
C LEU A 224 11.82 -23.98 -8.21
N ILE A 225 12.60 -23.66 -9.25
CA ILE A 225 13.61 -24.54 -9.88
C ILE A 225 14.91 -24.58 -9.05
N GLY A 226 15.30 -23.48 -8.41
CA GLY A 226 16.53 -23.38 -7.62
C GLY A 226 16.55 -24.23 -6.34
N ARG A 227 15.39 -24.77 -5.91
CA ARG A 227 15.23 -25.70 -4.77
C ARG A 227 15.55 -27.17 -5.11
N GLU A 228 16.41 -27.42 -6.10
CA GLU A 228 16.77 -28.76 -6.57
C GLU A 228 17.71 -29.52 -5.61
N GLY A 229 17.11 -30.18 -4.61
CA GLY A 229 17.72 -31.25 -3.83
C GLY A 229 16.79 -32.47 -3.78
N PRO A 230 17.25 -33.71 -4.09
CA PRO A 230 16.38 -34.84 -4.41
C PRO A 230 15.50 -35.37 -3.25
N PHE A 231 15.63 -34.88 -2.01
CA PHE A 231 14.84 -35.39 -0.88
C PHE A 231 14.44 -34.37 0.21
N LEU A 232 14.63 -33.06 0.03
CA LEU A 232 14.39 -32.12 1.15
C LEU A 232 13.25 -31.09 0.99
N GLU A 233 12.69 -30.80 -0.20
CA GLU A 233 11.76 -29.64 -0.30
C GLU A 233 10.49 -29.82 -1.15
N THR A 234 10.04 -31.05 -1.42
CA THR A 234 8.79 -31.33 -2.16
C THR A 234 7.51 -30.76 -1.54
N LEU A 235 7.59 -30.21 -0.33
CA LEU A 235 6.46 -29.69 0.44
C LEU A 235 6.31 -28.15 0.39
N CYS A 236 7.35 -27.41 0.01
CA CYS A 236 7.26 -25.96 -0.25
C CYS A 236 6.81 -25.65 -1.69
N VAL A 237 6.91 -26.63 -2.59
CA VAL A 237 6.52 -26.54 -4.01
C VAL A 237 5.04 -26.15 -4.19
N PRO A 238 4.06 -26.71 -3.45
CA PRO A 238 2.67 -26.28 -3.56
C PRO A 238 2.46 -24.80 -3.21
N PHE A 239 3.14 -24.29 -2.17
CA PHE A 239 3.02 -22.91 -1.74
C PHE A 239 3.62 -21.94 -2.76
N ALA A 240 4.80 -22.27 -3.30
CA ALA A 240 5.42 -21.50 -4.37
C ALA A 240 4.56 -21.52 -5.66
N GLY A 241 3.95 -22.67 -5.99
CA GLY A 241 2.99 -22.77 -7.10
C GLY A 241 1.75 -21.88 -6.92
N LEU A 242 1.24 -21.76 -5.70
CA LEU A 242 0.14 -20.84 -5.38
C LEU A 242 0.53 -19.37 -5.58
N LEU A 243 1.76 -18.98 -5.20
CA LEU A 243 2.27 -17.62 -5.42
C LEU A 243 2.42 -17.30 -6.91
N ILE A 244 2.90 -18.25 -7.73
CA ILE A 244 2.96 -18.09 -9.20
C ILE A 244 1.55 -17.86 -9.78
N LEU A 245 0.55 -18.61 -9.29
CA LEU A 245 -0.84 -18.48 -9.72
C LEU A 245 -1.48 -17.15 -9.31
N LEU A 246 -1.17 -16.66 -8.10
CA LEU A 246 -1.71 -15.40 -7.57
C LEU A 246 -0.99 -14.15 -8.10
N TRP A 247 0.20 -14.29 -8.69
CA TRP A 247 1.00 -13.16 -9.17
C TRP A 247 0.25 -12.19 -10.10
N PRO A 248 -0.56 -12.63 -11.09
CA PRO A 248 -1.35 -11.71 -11.93
C PRO A 248 -2.31 -10.84 -11.13
N VAL A 249 -2.91 -11.37 -10.06
CA VAL A 249 -3.81 -10.61 -9.18
C VAL A 249 -3.01 -9.53 -8.45
N VAL A 250 -1.80 -9.85 -7.98
CA VAL A 250 -0.90 -8.87 -7.36
C VAL A 250 -0.55 -7.74 -8.35
N VAL A 251 -0.26 -8.07 -9.61
CA VAL A 251 0.00 -7.06 -10.66
C VAL A 251 -1.22 -6.16 -10.86
N LEU A 252 -2.44 -6.71 -10.94
CA LEU A 252 -3.66 -5.91 -11.10
C LEU A 252 -3.89 -4.96 -9.91
N VAL A 253 -3.70 -5.44 -8.68
CA VAL A 253 -3.82 -4.61 -7.47
C VAL A 253 -2.76 -3.52 -7.44
N ALA A 254 -1.51 -3.84 -7.79
CA ALA A 254 -0.43 -2.86 -7.89
C ALA A 254 -0.74 -1.80 -8.96
N THR A 255 -1.26 -2.19 -10.13
CA THR A 255 -1.66 -1.27 -11.19
C THR A 255 -2.77 -0.33 -10.74
N PHE A 256 -3.81 -0.86 -10.10
CA PHE A 256 -4.91 -0.05 -9.56
C PHE A 256 -4.42 0.91 -8.48
N THR A 257 -3.55 0.44 -7.59
CA THR A 257 -2.96 1.27 -6.53
C THR A 257 -2.12 2.40 -7.12
N GLY A 258 -1.31 2.11 -8.15
CA GLY A 258 -0.55 3.12 -8.90
C GLY A 258 -1.46 4.19 -9.50
N PHE A 259 -2.55 3.79 -10.15
CA PHE A 259 -3.56 4.72 -10.68
C PHE A 259 -4.14 5.63 -9.57
N VAL A 260 -4.61 5.06 -8.46
CA VAL A 260 -5.18 5.83 -7.35
C VAL A 260 -4.13 6.77 -6.73
N SER A 261 -2.88 6.33 -6.60
CA SER A 261 -1.79 7.15 -6.04
C SER A 261 -1.50 8.41 -6.85
N SER A 262 -1.74 8.40 -8.17
CA SER A 262 -1.47 9.54 -9.06
C SER A 262 -2.23 10.80 -8.68
N PHE A 263 -3.45 10.67 -8.15
CA PHE A 263 -4.24 11.80 -7.67
C PHE A 263 -3.59 12.46 -6.45
N PHE A 264 -3.04 11.66 -5.54
CA PHE A 264 -2.40 12.17 -4.32
C PHE A 264 -1.08 12.87 -4.64
N PHE A 265 -0.25 12.30 -5.52
CA PHE A 265 0.97 12.96 -6.00
C PHE A 265 0.65 14.31 -6.68
N GLY A 266 -0.37 14.34 -7.54
CA GLY A 266 -0.76 15.56 -8.25
C GLY A 266 -1.26 16.65 -7.29
N CYS A 267 -2.09 16.30 -6.31
CA CYS A 267 -2.56 17.22 -5.28
C CYS A 267 -1.43 17.72 -4.37
N TYR A 268 -0.38 16.92 -4.15
CA TYR A 268 0.75 17.30 -3.30
C TYR A 268 1.55 18.49 -3.86
N ALA A 269 1.45 18.76 -5.17
CA ALA A 269 2.02 19.97 -5.79
C ALA A 269 1.53 21.27 -5.14
N ALA A 270 0.28 21.29 -4.64
CA ALA A 270 -0.26 22.44 -3.91
C ALA A 270 0.41 22.63 -2.54
N VAL A 271 0.73 21.54 -1.85
CA VAL A 271 1.45 21.58 -0.56
C VAL A 271 2.85 22.16 -0.76
N VAL A 272 3.55 21.72 -1.81
CA VAL A 272 4.88 22.24 -2.17
C VAL A 272 4.81 23.72 -2.56
N ALA A 273 3.82 24.13 -3.35
CA ALA A 273 3.62 25.54 -3.71
C ALA A 273 3.44 26.43 -2.48
N TYR A 274 2.70 25.94 -1.47
CA TYR A 274 2.45 26.65 -0.23
C TYR A 274 3.70 26.73 0.65
N GLN A 275 4.40 25.62 0.86
CA GLN A 275 5.61 25.55 1.70
C GLN A 275 6.74 26.43 1.17
N GLU A 276 6.97 26.39 -0.14
CA GLU A 276 8.02 27.18 -0.81
C GLU A 276 7.58 28.61 -1.13
N SER A 277 6.31 28.93 -0.84
CA SER A 277 5.72 30.22 -1.11
C SER A 277 5.87 30.64 -2.59
N SER A 278 5.82 29.68 -3.50
CA SER A 278 6.08 29.88 -4.94
C SER A 278 5.31 28.90 -5.81
N THR A 279 4.39 29.43 -6.62
CA THR A 279 3.62 28.65 -7.61
C THR A 279 4.53 27.95 -8.63
N LYS A 280 5.64 28.60 -9.00
CA LYS A 280 6.62 28.01 -9.93
C LYS A 280 7.23 26.73 -9.36
N ARG A 281 7.57 26.74 -8.06
CA ARG A 281 8.12 25.57 -7.35
C ARG A 281 7.11 24.41 -7.29
N GLY A 282 5.85 24.70 -7.00
CA GLY A 282 4.79 23.68 -7.04
C GLY A 282 4.58 23.09 -8.44
N LEU A 283 4.61 23.91 -9.49
CA LEU A 283 4.50 23.42 -10.87
C LEU A 283 5.73 22.59 -11.28
N LEU A 284 6.93 22.97 -10.83
CA LEU A 284 8.14 22.18 -11.03
C LEU A 284 8.04 20.83 -10.33
N TYR A 285 7.46 20.78 -9.12
CA TYR A 285 7.18 19.53 -8.44
C TYR A 285 6.21 18.65 -9.23
N ALA A 286 5.12 19.21 -9.77
CA ALA A 286 4.16 18.47 -10.60
C ALA A 286 4.78 17.84 -11.88
N VAL A 287 5.88 18.39 -12.38
CA VAL A 287 6.64 17.77 -13.48
C VAL A 287 7.63 16.72 -12.94
N ALA A 288 8.27 17.02 -11.80
CA ALA A 288 9.25 16.14 -11.18
C ALA A 288 8.63 14.88 -10.53
N SER A 289 7.39 14.95 -10.05
CA SER A 289 6.63 13.84 -9.45
C SER A 289 6.56 12.63 -10.38
N VAL A 290 6.34 12.85 -11.68
CA VAL A 290 6.33 11.80 -12.71
C VAL A 290 7.68 11.08 -12.78
N SER A 291 8.79 11.84 -12.80
CA SER A 291 10.14 11.26 -12.83
C SER A 291 10.47 10.49 -11.54
N LEU A 292 10.01 10.99 -10.39
CA LEU A 292 10.19 10.36 -9.09
C LEU A 292 9.40 9.05 -9.00
N PHE A 293 8.17 9.04 -9.52
CA PHE A 293 7.35 7.83 -9.59
C PHE A 293 7.97 6.80 -10.55
N ASP A 294 8.48 7.24 -11.70
CA ASP A 294 9.15 6.36 -12.67
C ASP A 294 10.44 5.75 -12.09
N GLU A 295 11.25 6.53 -11.39
CA GLU A 295 12.47 6.07 -10.69
C GLU A 295 12.12 5.07 -9.59
N TYR A 296 11.16 5.41 -8.72
CA TYR A 296 10.68 4.50 -7.68
C TYR A 296 10.20 3.15 -8.24
N THR A 297 9.45 3.19 -9.34
CA THR A 297 8.97 1.96 -9.99
C THR A 297 10.06 1.22 -10.75
N ASN A 298 11.11 1.90 -11.23
CA ASN A 298 12.30 1.24 -11.78
C ASN A 298 13.05 0.48 -10.69
N ASP A 299 13.24 1.07 -9.52
CA ASP A 299 13.89 0.44 -8.36
C ASP A 299 13.08 -0.75 -7.85
N PHE A 300 11.75 -0.58 -7.69
CA PHE A 300 10.84 -1.66 -7.32
C PHE A 300 10.94 -2.85 -8.27
N LEU A 301 11.13 -2.58 -9.57
CA LEU A 301 11.28 -3.59 -10.59
C LEU A 301 12.73 -4.04 -10.80
N TYR A 302 13.71 -3.50 -10.08
CA TYR A 302 15.14 -3.73 -10.33
C TYR A 302 15.52 -3.52 -11.81
N LEU A 303 15.03 -2.44 -12.41
CA LEU A 303 15.40 -1.98 -13.75
C LEU A 303 16.63 -1.07 -13.67
N ARG A 304 17.14 -0.60 -14.81
CA ARG A 304 18.28 0.31 -14.84
C ARG A 304 17.96 1.59 -14.06
N GLU A 305 18.92 2.03 -13.25
CA GLU A 305 18.83 3.28 -12.47
C GLU A 305 18.60 4.50 -13.39
N GLY A 306 17.67 5.36 -12.98
CA GLY A 306 17.25 6.57 -13.71
C GLY A 306 15.81 6.53 -14.24
N SER A 307 15.27 7.69 -14.58
CA SER A 307 13.95 7.83 -15.20
C SER A 307 14.06 8.06 -16.71
N CYS A 308 13.06 7.63 -17.48
CA CYS A 308 12.90 8.03 -18.89
C CYS A 308 12.53 9.52 -19.04
N PHE A 309 12.07 10.14 -17.95
CA PHE A 309 11.73 11.55 -17.87
C PHE A 309 12.90 12.34 -17.31
N LEU A 310 12.87 13.67 -17.51
CA LEU A 310 13.93 14.57 -17.09
C LEU A 310 14.09 14.50 -15.55
N SER A 311 14.98 13.65 -15.06
CA SER A 311 15.35 13.56 -13.64
C SER A 311 16.25 14.75 -13.33
N VAL A 312 15.61 15.91 -13.19
CA VAL A 312 16.29 17.08 -12.64
C VAL A 312 15.96 17.09 -11.15
N PRO A 313 16.96 16.97 -10.27
CA PRO A 313 16.74 17.12 -8.84
C PRO A 313 15.95 18.39 -8.60
N TYR A 314 14.89 18.32 -7.80
CA TYR A 314 14.06 19.47 -7.47
C TYR A 314 14.92 20.70 -7.10
N ASN A 315 16.00 20.48 -6.35
CA ASN A 315 17.00 21.49 -5.98
C ASN A 315 17.71 22.17 -7.17
N LYS A 316 17.93 21.47 -8.30
CA LYS A 316 18.56 22.01 -9.52
C LYS A 316 17.56 22.72 -10.44
N LEU A 317 16.31 22.23 -10.56
CA LEU A 317 15.22 22.99 -11.20
C LEU A 317 14.99 24.30 -10.46
N CYS A 318 15.22 24.25 -9.15
CA CYS A 318 15.06 25.39 -8.29
C CYS A 318 16.04 26.53 -8.62
N SER A 319 17.29 26.19 -8.92
CA SER A 319 18.36 27.12 -9.30
C SER A 319 18.23 27.65 -10.73
N CYS A 320 17.78 26.82 -11.67
CA CYS A 320 17.63 27.22 -13.09
C CYS A 320 16.45 28.19 -13.33
N GLY A 321 15.55 28.31 -12.35
CA GLY A 321 14.38 29.18 -12.40
C GLY A 321 14.60 30.61 -11.87
N GLN A 322 15.78 30.94 -11.33
CA GLN A 322 16.14 32.32 -11.00
C GLN A 322 16.77 32.98 -12.25
N PRO A 323 16.15 34.01 -12.87
CA PRO A 323 16.95 34.91 -13.68
C PRO A 323 17.99 35.55 -12.74
N ASP A 324 19.26 35.51 -13.13
CA ASP A 324 20.33 36.26 -12.50
C ASP A 324 19.87 37.72 -12.35
N LEU A 325 19.55 38.10 -11.11
CA LEU A 325 19.14 39.46 -10.74
C LEU A 325 20.28 40.18 -10.03
N ASP A 326 21.52 39.80 -10.34
CA ASP A 326 22.76 40.41 -9.83
C ASP A 326 23.54 41.18 -10.91
N THR A 327 22.90 41.60 -12.01
CA THR A 327 23.54 42.46 -13.03
C THR A 327 22.71 43.68 -13.43
N VAL A 328 21.96 44.31 -12.52
CA VAL A 328 21.59 45.73 -12.67
C VAL A 328 21.40 46.40 -11.30
N ARG A 329 22.48 46.78 -10.63
CA ARG A 329 22.54 48.05 -9.90
C ARG A 329 24.02 48.42 -9.66
N GLU A 330 24.34 49.58 -10.24
CA GLU A 330 25.58 50.39 -10.26
C GLU A 330 26.74 50.03 -9.32
#